data_AF-A0AA40SSN1-F1
#
_entry.id   AF-A0AA40SSN1-F1
#
_cell.length_a   1.000
_cell.length_b   1.000
_cell.length_c   1.000
_cell.angle_alpha   90.00
_cell.angle_beta   90.00
_cell.angle_gamma   90.00
#
_symmetry.space_group_name_H-M   'P 1'
#
loop_
_entity.id
_entity.type
_entity.pdbx_description
1 polymer ?
#
loop_
_entity_poly.entity_id
_entity_poly.type
_entity_poly.pdbx_seq_one_letter_code
_entity_poly.pdbx_strand_id
1 'polypeptide(L)' 'MSKPDFKAMSRKELHTYVLAHREDQEAFYSYVDKLHAEATWIEMPALQSVEDLENYPEFLERLRKSAEPRDNAV' A
#
# COMPACT_ATOMS: atom_id res chain seq x y z
N MET A 1 -4.12 -30.93 7.22
CA MET A 1 -3.98 -29.72 8.05
C MET A 1 -4.96 -28.69 7.51
N SER A 2 -5.79 -28.11 8.37
CA SER A 2 -6.73 -27.06 7.95
C SER A 2 -5.96 -25.81 7.55
N LYS A 3 -6.25 -25.27 6.37
CA LYS A 3 -5.74 -23.96 5.97
C LYS A 3 -6.33 -22.88 6.89
N PRO A 4 -5.54 -21.88 7.31
CA PRO A 4 -6.07 -20.70 8.01
C PRO A 4 -7.09 -19.96 7.14
N ASP A 5 -8.07 -19.31 7.77
CA ASP A 5 -8.99 -18.43 7.04
C ASP A 5 -8.32 -17.08 6.79
N PHE A 6 -7.70 -16.95 5.61
CA PHE A 6 -6.97 -15.76 5.20
C PHE A 6 -7.85 -14.51 5.11
N LYS A 7 -9.17 -14.64 4.92
CA LYS A 7 -10.08 -13.48 4.85
C LYS A 7 -10.29 -12.86 6.23
N ALA A 8 -10.33 -13.67 7.26
CA ALA A 8 -10.52 -13.24 8.65
C ALA A 8 -9.25 -12.61 9.26
N MET A 9 -8.05 -12.99 8.78
CA MET A 9 -6.77 -12.49 9.29
C MET A 9 -6.54 -11.01 8.97
N SER A 10 -5.93 -10.24 9.87
CA SER A 10 -5.54 -8.85 9.58
C SER A 10 -4.43 -8.77 8.54
N ARG A 11 -4.26 -7.60 7.90
CA ARG A 11 -3.20 -7.37 6.91
C ARG A 11 -1.79 -7.72 7.44
N LYS A 12 -1.51 -7.45 8.72
CA LYS A 12 -0.22 -7.76 9.35
C LYS A 12 0.00 -9.26 9.52
N GLU A 13 -1.05 -9.99 9.86
CA GLU A 13 -0.99 -11.45 10.03
C GLU A 13 -0.82 -12.13 8.68
N LEU A 14 -1.55 -11.68 7.65
CA LEU A 14 -1.37 -12.15 6.27
C LEU A 14 0.04 -11.89 5.75
N HIS A 15 0.58 -10.68 5.99
CA HIS A 15 1.94 -10.35 5.60
C HIS A 15 2.97 -11.31 6.23
N THR A 16 2.86 -11.55 7.54
CA THR A 16 3.76 -12.49 8.25
C THR A 16 3.63 -13.90 7.71
N TYR A 17 2.40 -14.36 7.46
CA TYR A 17 2.14 -15.70 6.92
C TYR A 17 2.71 -15.86 5.52
N VAL A 18 2.47 -14.91 4.60
CA VAL A 18 3.00 -14.96 3.22
C VAL A 18 4.52 -14.99 3.21
N LEU A 19 5.18 -14.26 4.12
CA LEU A 19 6.64 -14.29 4.23
C LEU A 19 7.19 -15.65 4.69
N ALA A 20 6.48 -16.34 5.58
CA ALA A 20 6.81 -17.69 6.05
C ALA A 20 6.41 -18.79 5.05
N HIS A 21 5.39 -18.54 4.24
CA HIS A 21 4.78 -19.51 3.31
C HIS A 21 4.72 -18.92 1.90
N ARG A 22 5.90 -18.61 1.34
CA ARG A 22 6.02 -17.93 0.03
C ARG A 22 5.43 -18.70 -1.15
N GLU A 23 5.25 -20.01 -1.00
CA GLU A 23 4.67 -20.88 -2.03
C GLU A 23 3.12 -20.96 -1.94
N ASP A 24 2.53 -20.44 -0.86
CA ASP A 24 1.09 -20.41 -0.67
C ASP A 24 0.49 -19.23 -1.45
N GLN A 25 0.13 -19.51 -2.70
CA GLN A 25 -0.48 -18.52 -3.59
C GLN A 25 -1.81 -17.99 -3.05
N GLU A 26 -2.58 -18.80 -2.32
CA GLU A 26 -3.87 -18.39 -1.76
C GLU A 26 -3.70 -17.30 -0.69
N ALA A 27 -2.70 -17.45 0.17
CA ALA A 27 -2.32 -16.44 1.14
C ALA A 27 -1.81 -15.15 0.47
N PHE A 28 -1.02 -15.30 -0.60
CA PHE A 28 -0.52 -14.16 -1.38
C PHE A 28 -1.66 -13.36 -2.02
N TYR A 29 -2.57 -14.01 -2.73
CA TYR A 29 -3.73 -13.33 -3.34
C TYR A 29 -4.60 -12.67 -2.28
N SER A 30 -4.87 -13.35 -1.16
CA SER A 30 -5.66 -12.77 -0.05
C SER A 30 -5.00 -11.52 0.54
N TYR A 31 -3.67 -11.51 0.66
CA TYR A 31 -2.92 -10.33 1.11
C TYR A 31 -3.00 -9.17 0.11
N VAL A 32 -2.84 -9.44 -1.19
CA VAL A 32 -2.90 -8.43 -2.25
C VAL A 32 -4.31 -7.85 -2.40
N ASP A 33 -5.35 -8.68 -2.35
CA ASP A 33 -6.74 -8.22 -2.39
C ASP A 33 -7.05 -7.31 -1.21
N LYS A 34 -6.58 -7.68 -0.01
CA LYS A 34 -6.76 -6.86 1.20
C LYS A 34 -6.00 -5.55 1.12
N LEU A 35 -4.80 -5.56 0.55
CA LEU A 35 -4.05 -4.33 0.25
C LEU A 35 -4.83 -3.42 -0.69
N HIS A 36 -5.41 -3.93 -1.77
CA HIS A 36 -6.20 -3.13 -2.71
C HIS A 36 -7.49 -2.61 -2.07
N ALA A 37 -8.17 -3.41 -1.26
CA ALA A 37 -9.39 -3.00 -0.57
C ALA A 37 -9.13 -1.92 0.51
N GLU A 38 -7.98 -1.98 1.20
CA GLU A 38 -7.55 -0.97 2.18
C GLU A 38 -6.80 0.20 1.54
N ALA A 39 -6.41 0.10 0.25
CA ALA A 39 -5.60 1.11 -0.42
C ALA A 39 -6.44 2.36 -0.68
N THR A 40 -6.07 3.45 -0.02
CA THR A 40 -6.47 4.82 -0.39
C THR A 40 -5.48 5.41 -1.41
N TRP A 41 -4.98 4.58 -2.33
CA TRP A 41 -3.96 5.02 -3.28
C TRP A 41 -4.63 5.87 -4.35
N ILE A 42 -4.05 7.04 -4.60
CA ILE A 42 -4.42 7.87 -5.75
C ILE A 42 -3.72 7.23 -6.94
N GLU A 43 -4.50 6.68 -7.88
CA GLU A 43 -3.96 6.21 -9.15
C GLU A 43 -3.36 7.41 -9.91
N MET A 44 -2.04 7.42 -10.04
CA MET A 44 -1.31 8.38 -10.87
C MET A 44 -0.87 7.66 -12.12
N PRO A 45 -1.40 7.99 -13.31
CA PRO A 45 -0.94 7.39 -14.54
C PRO A 45 0.53 7.75 -14.79
N ALA A 46 1.21 6.95 -15.61
CA ALA A 46 2.60 7.21 -15.95
C ALA A 46 2.72 8.59 -16.61
N LEU A 47 3.51 9.46 -15.99
CA LEU A 47 3.84 10.78 -16.51
C LEU A 47 4.53 10.62 -17.87
N GLN A 48 4.04 11.33 -18.89
CA GLN A 48 4.61 11.32 -20.23
C GLN A 48 5.71 12.38 -20.37
N SER A 49 5.66 13.44 -19.55
CA SER A 49 6.73 14.43 -19.42
C SER A 49 6.83 14.97 -17.99
N VAL A 50 7.85 15.82 -17.75
CA VAL A 50 8.01 16.52 -16.47
C VAL A 50 6.93 17.62 -16.31
N GLU A 51 6.43 18.20 -17.40
CA GLU A 51 5.35 19.18 -17.32
C GLU A 51 4.03 18.56 -16.84
N ASP A 52 3.83 17.24 -17.05
CA ASP A 52 2.64 16.56 -16.57
C ASP A 52 2.49 16.61 -15.04
N LEU A 53 3.57 16.86 -14.28
CA LEU A 53 3.48 17.06 -12.84
C LEU A 53 2.60 18.26 -12.45
N GLU A 54 2.47 19.27 -13.32
CA GLU A 54 1.60 20.43 -13.07
C GLU A 54 0.12 20.05 -13.03
N ASN A 55 -0.27 18.94 -13.69
CA ASN A 55 -1.63 18.43 -13.69
C ASN A 55 -2.03 17.73 -12.37
N TYR A 56 -1.09 17.54 -11.43
CA TYR A 56 -1.32 16.84 -10.17
C TYR A 56 -1.03 17.73 -8.95
N PRO A 57 -1.77 18.83 -8.75
CA PRO A 57 -1.54 19.77 -7.65
C PRO A 57 -1.68 19.10 -6.27
N GLU A 58 -2.57 18.11 -6.12
CA GLU A 58 -2.73 17.36 -4.87
C GLU A 58 -1.49 16.53 -4.50
N PHE A 59 -0.77 16.00 -5.49
CA PHE A 59 0.48 15.28 -5.27
C PHE A 59 1.57 16.23 -4.76
N LEU A 60 1.71 17.40 -5.41
CA LEU A 60 2.67 18.43 -5.01
C LEU A 60 2.38 18.94 -3.59
N GLU A 61 1.11 19.17 -3.26
CA GLU A 61 0.68 19.58 -1.92
C GLU A 61 0.96 18.50 -0.87
N ARG A 62 0.69 17.21 -1.17
CA ARG A 62 1.00 16.11 -0.26
C ARG A 62 2.51 15.96 -0.03
N LEU A 63 3.31 16.06 -1.10
CA LEU A 63 4.76 16.00 -1.01
C LEU A 63 5.30 17.14 -0.14
N ARG A 64 4.80 18.37 -0.35
CA ARG A 64 5.15 19.54 0.47
C ARG A 64 4.83 19.31 1.95
N LYS A 65 3.62 18.86 2.27
CA LYS A 65 3.21 18.54 3.65
C LYS A 65 4.04 17.42 4.29
N SER A 66 4.53 16.46 3.50
CA SER A 66 5.39 15.39 4.00
C SER A 66 6.86 15.78 4.15
N ALA A 67 7.29 16.83 3.45
CA ALA A 67 8.64 17.38 3.49
C ALA A 67 8.82 18.47 4.55
N GLU A 68 7.72 19.00 5.12
CA GLU A 68 7.80 19.79 6.35
C GLU A 68 8.48 18.94 7.43
N PRO A 69 9.56 19.44 8.07
CA PRO A 69 10.15 18.71 9.18
C PRO A 69 9.05 18.51 10.22
N ARG A 70 8.88 17.27 10.68
CA ARG A 70 8.10 16.99 11.88
C ARG A 70 8.87 17.60 13.06
N ASP A 71 8.75 18.91 13.20
CA ASP A 71 9.24 19.63 14.36
C ASP A 71 8.39 19.14 15.54
N ASN A 72 9.07 18.43 16.45
CA ASN A 72 8.65 18.05 17.80
C ASN A 72 7.74 16.82 17.98
N ALA A 73 8.38 15.71 18.31
CA ALA A 73 7.95 14.84 19.39
C ALA A 73 9.19 14.27 20.10
N VAL A 74 9.74 15.06 21.03
CA VAL A 74 10.57 14.59 22.16
C VAL A 74 9.64 14.41 23.36
#